data_AF-A0A6G0UG04-F1
#
_entry.id   AF-A0A6G0UG04-F1
#
_cell.length_a   1.000
_cell.length_b   1.000
_cell.length_c   1.000
_cell.angle_alpha   90.00
_cell.angle_beta   90.00
_cell.angle_gamma   90.00
#
_symmetry.space_group_name_H-M   'P 1'
#
loop_
_entity.id
_entity.type
_entity.pdbx_description
1 polymer ?
#
loop_
_entity_poly.entity_id
_entity_poly.type
_entity_poly.pdbx_seq_one_letter_code
_entity_poly.pdbx_strand_id
1 'polypeptide(L)'
;MGYYKYYLLYTVVTTMIMDFHQTLIFGMYLLLPTMTNCCSGFCRSWDMFWGPQFNYIILNFSMSITGCSLIALALYRFYVLSGKVFIFESKYSIPLLFIISVLYPIPTVIVQRIATMGQTREGILALIQKKAPEYILIVEQGFCSGFKTPLLGFMYIAVCGIQISIAEIIGLIYAVKTVKLLRRLKDSLSPTTYSAQKQLIKSVCIQFMIPSITLCIPVSIFIFIAVLGLQNTSLYSEIAIHLMTLHAPLNGLAIFFTIKPYRDAVKKGMAILIPKEGFSSLNNRIVSTTANSGLRY
;
A
#
# COMPACT_ATOMS: atom_id res chain seq x y z
N MET A 1 15.30 -1.19 -20.02
CA MET A 1 14.70 -1.12 -18.66
C MET A 1 15.72 -0.99 -17.52
N GLY A 2 17.02 -1.24 -17.74
CA GLY A 2 18.05 -1.01 -16.71
C GLY A 2 17.75 -1.69 -15.37
N TYR A 3 18.19 -1.05 -14.28
CA TYR A 3 17.89 -1.49 -12.91
C TYR A 3 16.47 -1.16 -12.45
N TYR A 4 15.71 -0.35 -13.19
CA TYR A 4 14.34 0.03 -12.81
C TYR A 4 13.44 -1.14 -12.47
N LYS A 5 13.56 -2.25 -13.21
CA LYS A 5 12.75 -3.45 -12.97
C LYS A 5 12.89 -3.99 -11.55
N TYR A 6 14.08 -3.84 -10.93
CA TYR A 6 14.32 -4.27 -9.56
C TYR A 6 13.69 -3.32 -8.54
N TYR A 7 13.73 -2.01 -8.80
CA TYR A 7 13.05 -1.01 -7.96
C TYR A 7 11.53 -1.14 -8.04
N LEU A 8 11.00 -1.40 -9.24
CA LEU A 8 9.59 -1.67 -9.45
C LEU A 8 9.17 -2.96 -8.75
N LEU A 9 9.95 -4.04 -8.90
CA LEU A 9 9.71 -5.30 -8.20
C LEU A 9 9.74 -5.12 -6.68
N TYR A 10 10.74 -4.39 -6.16
CA TYR A 10 10.83 -4.05 -4.74
C TYR A 10 9.55 -3.35 -4.27
N THR A 11 9.11 -2.31 -4.99
CA THR A 11 7.87 -1.58 -4.68
C THR A 11 6.63 -2.47 -4.69
N VAL A 12 6.50 -3.33 -5.70
CA VAL A 12 5.35 -4.25 -5.81
C VAL A 12 5.34 -5.26 -4.67
N VAL A 13 6.49 -5.86 -4.35
CA VAL A 13 6.60 -6.85 -3.27
C VAL A 13 6.31 -6.21 -1.92
N THR A 14 6.87 -5.04 -1.63
CA THR A 14 6.66 -4.36 -0.34
C THR A 14 5.23 -3.91 -0.16
N THR A 15 4.60 -3.38 -1.22
CA THR A 15 3.17 -3.05 -1.23
C THR A 15 2.33 -4.30 -1.00
N MET A 16 2.59 -5.39 -1.73
CA MET A 16 1.86 -6.65 -1.56
C MET A 16 1.96 -7.19 -0.13
N ILE A 17 3.15 -7.14 0.48
CA ILE A 17 3.36 -7.57 1.87
C ILE A 17 2.55 -6.70 2.83
N MET A 18 2.60 -5.37 2.67
CA MET A 18 1.82 -4.43 3.49
C MET A 18 0.33 -4.71 3.40
N ASP A 19 -0.19 -4.88 2.19
CA ASP A 19 -1.61 -5.08 1.97
C ASP A 19 -2.09 -6.46 2.42
N PHE A 20 -1.32 -7.52 2.17
CA PHE A 20 -1.58 -8.86 2.70
C PHE A 20 -1.67 -8.83 4.24
N HIS A 21 -0.76 -8.09 4.85
CA HIS A 21 -0.70 -7.94 6.29
C HIS A 21 -1.89 -7.16 6.86
N GLN A 22 -2.23 -6.03 6.25
CA GLN A 22 -3.31 -5.17 6.70
C GLN A 22 -4.69 -5.80 6.50
N THR A 23 -4.90 -6.52 5.38
CA THR A 23 -6.22 -7.03 4.99
C THR A 23 -6.53 -8.42 5.53
N LEU A 24 -5.62 -9.38 5.35
CA LEU A 24 -5.89 -10.80 5.63
C LEU A 24 -5.42 -11.20 7.03
N ILE A 25 -4.24 -10.70 7.44
CA ILE A 25 -3.64 -11.13 8.71
C ILE A 25 -4.34 -10.44 9.88
N PHE A 26 -4.48 -9.11 9.86
CA PHE A 26 -4.83 -8.35 11.07
C PHE A 26 -6.04 -7.44 11.06
N GLY A 27 -6.54 -6.99 9.90
CA GLY A 27 -7.82 -6.27 9.78
C GLY A 27 -8.09 -5.31 10.94
N MET A 28 -7.16 -4.38 11.16
CA MET A 28 -7.14 -3.53 12.34
C MET A 28 -8.15 -2.40 12.23
N TYR A 29 -8.92 -2.17 13.30
CA TYR A 29 -9.74 -0.97 13.44
C TYR A 29 -9.55 -0.31 14.80
N LEU A 30 -9.59 1.02 14.77
CA LEU A 30 -9.46 1.90 15.93
C LEU A 30 -10.85 2.30 16.41
N LEU A 31 -11.15 1.92 17.65
CA LEU A 31 -12.37 2.25 18.39
C LEU A 31 -12.20 3.61 19.07
N LEU A 32 -13.10 4.51 18.73
CA LEU A 32 -13.20 5.83 19.34
C LEU A 32 -14.41 5.87 20.30
N PRO A 33 -14.34 6.66 21.39
CA PRO A 33 -13.25 7.56 21.80
C PRO A 33 -12.21 6.89 22.71
N THR A 34 -12.30 5.58 22.93
CA THR A 34 -11.41 4.84 23.85
C THR A 34 -9.98 4.74 23.33
N MET A 35 -9.75 5.06 22.06
CA MET A 35 -8.48 4.86 21.36
C MET A 35 -8.00 3.42 21.55
N THR A 36 -8.95 2.49 21.47
CA THR A 36 -8.67 1.06 21.62
C THR A 36 -8.69 0.44 20.24
N ASN A 37 -7.68 -0.32 19.95
CA ASN A 37 -7.55 -1.01 18.68
C ASN A 37 -7.96 -2.44 18.83
N CYS A 38 -8.63 -3.00 17.83
CA CYS A 38 -8.96 -4.40 17.78
C CYS A 38 -8.47 -5.01 16.47
N CYS A 39 -7.94 -6.22 16.56
CA CYS A 39 -7.50 -6.99 15.40
C CYS A 39 -8.59 -7.97 14.97
N SER A 40 -8.82 -8.06 13.66
CA SER A 40 -9.69 -9.05 13.03
C SER A 40 -8.96 -9.70 11.85
N GLY A 41 -9.07 -11.01 11.65
CA GLY A 41 -8.35 -11.68 10.56
C GLY A 41 -7.92 -13.09 10.91
N PHE A 42 -7.09 -13.68 10.05
CA PHE A 42 -6.68 -15.07 10.22
C PHE A 42 -5.93 -15.31 11.54
N CYS A 43 -5.12 -14.34 11.96
CA CYS A 43 -4.34 -14.43 13.20
C CYS A 43 -5.11 -13.87 14.41
N ARG A 44 -6.44 -13.75 14.34
CA ARG A 44 -7.28 -13.30 15.45
C ARG A 44 -7.15 -14.19 16.68
N SER A 45 -6.72 -15.44 16.58
CA SER A 45 -6.59 -16.38 17.72
C SER A 45 -5.17 -16.50 18.28
N TRP A 46 -4.18 -15.80 17.71
CA TRP A 46 -2.75 -16.00 18.02
C TRP A 46 -2.26 -15.19 19.24
N ASP A 47 -3.04 -15.23 20.32
CA ASP A 47 -2.87 -14.44 21.56
C ASP A 47 -1.47 -14.60 22.20
N MET A 48 -0.92 -15.81 22.11
CA MET A 48 0.17 -16.25 22.99
C MET A 48 1.59 -15.86 22.51
N PHE A 49 1.76 -15.43 21.25
CA PHE A 49 3.08 -15.11 20.69
C PHE A 49 3.24 -13.66 20.20
N TRP A 50 2.16 -13.00 19.78
CA TRP A 50 2.25 -11.78 18.96
C TRP A 50 1.12 -10.77 19.22
N GLY A 51 0.71 -10.55 20.47
CA GLY A 51 -0.44 -9.70 20.83
C GLY A 51 -0.50 -8.35 20.09
N PRO A 52 -1.63 -7.60 20.10
CA PRO A 52 -1.94 -6.53 19.14
C PRO A 52 -0.85 -5.47 18.95
N GLN A 53 -0.02 -5.23 19.96
CA GLN A 53 1.16 -4.36 19.88
C GLN A 53 2.17 -4.77 18.81
N PHE A 54 2.41 -6.07 18.66
CA PHE A 54 3.32 -6.57 17.63
C PHE A 54 2.75 -6.36 16.23
N ASN A 55 1.44 -6.44 16.07
CA ASN A 55 0.76 -6.20 14.80
C ASN A 55 0.94 -4.75 14.34
N TYR A 56 0.85 -3.80 15.26
CA TYR A 56 1.18 -2.40 15.00
C TYR A 56 2.63 -2.19 14.61
N ILE A 57 3.54 -2.92 15.26
CA ILE A 57 4.96 -2.86 14.90
C ILE A 57 5.09 -3.30 13.44
N ILE A 58 4.61 -4.49 13.07
CA ILE A 58 4.73 -4.97 11.70
C ILE A 58 4.02 -4.03 10.70
N LEU A 59 2.83 -3.51 11.03
CA LEU A 59 2.16 -2.53 10.17
C LEU A 59 3.05 -1.30 9.92
N ASN A 60 3.61 -0.69 10.97
CA ASN A 60 4.51 0.46 10.82
C ASN A 60 5.74 0.12 9.98
N PHE A 61 6.33 -1.05 10.17
CA PHE A 61 7.43 -1.52 9.34
C PHE A 61 7.00 -1.66 7.88
N SER A 62 5.87 -2.31 7.61
CA SER A 62 5.37 -2.55 6.24
C SER A 62 5.03 -1.26 5.50
N MET A 63 4.38 -0.28 6.16
CA MET A 63 4.10 1.04 5.60
C MET A 63 5.39 1.81 5.31
N SER A 64 6.36 1.77 6.23
CA SER A 64 7.66 2.43 6.09
C SER A 64 8.45 1.88 4.91
N ILE A 65 8.52 0.55 4.80
CA ILE A 65 9.21 -0.13 3.72
C ILE A 65 8.56 0.18 2.37
N THR A 66 7.23 0.23 2.33
CA THR A 66 6.48 0.63 1.13
C THR A 66 6.77 2.08 0.75
N GLY A 67 6.70 3.03 1.70
CA GLY A 67 7.01 4.44 1.48
C GLY A 67 8.45 4.65 0.97
N CYS A 68 9.44 4.04 1.62
CA CYS A 68 10.83 4.10 1.19
C CYS A 68 11.05 3.49 -0.20
N SER A 69 10.34 2.40 -0.55
CA SER A 69 10.42 1.80 -1.88
C SER A 69 9.91 2.74 -3.00
N LEU A 70 8.81 3.46 -2.74
CA LEU A 70 8.28 4.46 -3.67
C LEU A 70 9.27 5.63 -3.85
N ILE A 71 9.83 6.15 -2.76
CA ILE A 71 10.86 7.21 -2.81
C ILE A 71 12.05 6.75 -3.63
N ALA A 72 12.56 5.54 -3.37
CA ALA A 72 13.67 4.97 -4.11
C ALA A 72 13.37 4.87 -5.62
N LEU A 73 12.14 4.49 -5.99
CA LEU A 73 11.69 4.45 -7.37
C LEU A 73 11.68 5.83 -8.05
N ALA A 74 11.18 6.87 -7.35
CA ALA A 74 11.20 8.25 -7.85
C ALA A 74 12.62 8.81 -7.98
N LEU A 75 13.46 8.60 -6.97
CA LEU A 75 14.86 9.00 -6.97
C LEU A 75 15.60 8.34 -8.13
N TYR A 76 15.55 7.02 -8.23
CA TYR A 76 16.18 6.28 -9.31
C TYR A 76 15.80 6.86 -10.69
N ARG A 77 14.52 7.18 -10.88
CA ARG A 77 14.04 7.77 -12.13
C ARG A 77 14.58 9.16 -12.40
N PHE A 78 14.59 10.03 -11.39
CA PHE A 78 15.17 11.36 -11.50
C PHE A 78 16.65 11.30 -11.88
N TYR A 79 17.44 10.47 -11.18
CA TYR A 79 18.89 10.40 -11.40
C TYR A 79 19.24 9.83 -12.78
N VAL A 80 18.61 8.72 -13.18
CA VAL A 80 18.81 8.13 -14.52
C VAL A 80 18.49 9.13 -15.62
N LEU A 81 17.39 9.88 -15.50
CA LEU A 81 17.02 10.87 -16.50
C LEU A 81 17.96 12.08 -16.50
N SER A 82 18.53 12.43 -15.34
CA SER A 82 19.46 13.56 -15.22
C SER A 82 20.88 13.25 -15.68
N GLY A 83 21.17 11.99 -16.03
CA GLY A 83 22.54 11.53 -16.35
C GLY A 83 23.51 11.63 -15.17
N LYS A 84 23.01 11.83 -13.95
CA LYS A 84 23.83 11.88 -12.73
C LYS A 84 23.97 10.49 -12.15
N VAL A 85 25.15 10.21 -11.58
CA VAL A 85 25.40 8.97 -10.84
C VAL A 85 24.41 8.86 -9.70
N PHE A 86 23.61 7.79 -9.71
CA PHE A 86 22.81 7.42 -8.57
C PHE A 86 23.64 6.51 -7.68
N ILE A 87 23.85 6.89 -6.41
CA ILE A 87 24.66 6.11 -5.45
C ILE A 87 24.14 4.66 -5.32
N PHE A 88 22.86 4.45 -5.64
CA PHE A 88 22.19 3.16 -5.62
C PHE A 88 22.01 2.52 -7.02
N GLU A 89 22.81 2.87 -8.03
CA GLU A 89 22.72 2.30 -9.39
C GLU A 89 23.26 0.85 -9.50
N SER A 90 22.80 -0.04 -8.63
CA SER A 90 23.19 -1.44 -8.61
C SER A 90 22.06 -2.30 -8.05
N LYS A 91 21.97 -3.57 -8.48
CA LYS A 91 21.05 -4.55 -7.86
C LYS A 91 21.35 -4.76 -6.36
N TYR A 92 22.58 -4.50 -5.91
CA TYR A 92 23.00 -4.60 -4.52
C TYR A 92 22.54 -3.43 -3.65
N SER A 93 21.92 -2.39 -4.24
CA SER A 93 21.32 -1.30 -3.48
C SER A 93 20.02 -1.70 -2.78
N ILE A 94 19.29 -2.70 -3.27
CA ILE A 94 17.99 -3.11 -2.71
C ILE A 94 18.13 -3.60 -1.27
N PRO A 95 19.10 -4.47 -0.91
CA PRO A 95 19.35 -4.81 0.50
C PRO A 95 19.64 -3.60 1.39
N LEU A 96 20.44 -2.64 0.92
CA LEU A 96 20.75 -1.43 1.68
C LEU A 96 19.51 -0.54 1.87
N LEU A 97 18.71 -0.38 0.82
CA LEU A 97 17.43 0.33 0.91
C LEU A 97 16.47 -0.36 1.87
N PHE A 98 16.43 -1.69 1.89
CA PHE A 98 15.65 -2.46 2.84
C PHE A 98 16.11 -2.19 4.29
N ILE A 99 17.41 -2.19 4.56
CA ILE A 99 17.96 -1.85 5.89
C ILE A 99 17.54 -0.44 6.30
N ILE A 100 17.73 0.56 5.44
CA ILE A 100 17.31 1.95 5.70
C ILE A 100 15.81 2.01 6.01
N SER A 101 15.01 1.27 5.25
CA SER A 101 13.55 1.21 5.40
C SER A 101 13.11 0.60 6.73
N VAL A 102 13.86 -0.38 7.24
CA VAL A 102 13.64 -1.02 8.55
C VAL A 102 14.03 -0.08 9.69
N LEU A 103 15.03 0.78 9.51
CA LEU A 103 15.41 1.75 10.55
C LEU A 103 14.41 2.93 10.65
N TYR A 104 13.75 3.28 9.55
CA TYR A 104 12.82 4.41 9.46
C TYR A 104 11.67 4.40 10.50
N PRO A 105 10.96 3.29 10.78
CA PRO A 105 9.88 3.22 11.77
C PRO A 105 10.33 3.15 13.24
N ILE A 106 11.63 3.11 13.55
CA ILE A 106 12.08 2.95 14.95
C ILE A 106 11.49 4.02 15.89
N PRO A 107 11.45 5.32 15.52
CA PRO A 107 10.84 6.34 16.38
C PRO A 107 9.34 6.10 16.64
N THR A 108 8.56 5.71 15.64
CA THR A 108 7.12 5.41 15.82
C THR A 108 6.91 4.20 16.70
N VAL A 109 7.74 3.17 16.57
CA VAL A 109 7.72 1.99 17.45
C VAL A 109 8.03 2.37 18.90
N ILE A 110 9.02 3.22 19.15
CA ILE A 110 9.34 3.69 20.51
C ILE A 110 8.15 4.42 21.12
N VAL A 111 7.55 5.37 20.39
CA VAL A 111 6.37 6.12 20.85
C VAL A 111 5.20 5.18 21.12
N GLN A 112 4.96 4.19 20.26
CA GLN A 112 3.93 3.18 20.46
C GLN A 112 4.12 2.41 21.76
N ARG A 113 5.35 1.96 22.05
CA ARG A 113 5.67 1.22 23.27
C ARG A 113 5.43 2.06 24.51
N ILE A 114 5.84 3.33 24.50
CA ILE A 114 5.56 4.27 25.58
C ILE A 114 4.04 4.46 25.75
N ALA A 115 3.32 4.65 24.64
CA ALA A 115 1.89 4.95 24.64
C ALA A 115 1.01 3.81 25.15
N THR A 116 1.55 2.59 25.21
CA THR A 116 0.80 1.36 25.51
C THR A 116 1.32 0.61 26.73
N MET A 117 2.43 1.07 27.32
CA MET A 117 3.04 0.44 28.49
C MET A 117 2.08 0.43 29.69
N GLY A 118 1.94 -0.73 30.33
CA GLY A 118 1.14 -0.91 31.53
C GLY A 118 -0.38 -0.99 31.30
N GLN A 119 -0.84 -1.07 30.04
CA GLN A 119 -2.25 -1.36 29.75
C GLN A 119 -2.53 -2.86 29.88
N THR A 120 -3.52 -3.20 30.72
CA THR A 120 -4.03 -4.57 30.86
C THR A 120 -5.33 -4.74 30.09
N ARG A 121 -5.65 -5.98 29.73
CA ARG A 121 -6.89 -6.30 29.02
C ARG A 121 -8.12 -5.91 29.83
N GLU A 122 -8.09 -6.13 31.14
CA GLU A 122 -9.16 -5.79 32.07
C GLU A 122 -9.38 -4.27 32.12
N GLY A 123 -8.28 -3.50 32.12
CA GLY A 123 -8.36 -2.03 32.08
C GLY A 123 -8.98 -1.50 30.78
N ILE A 124 -8.66 -2.15 29.65
CA ILE A 124 -9.22 -1.83 28.34
C ILE A 124 -10.72 -2.17 28.29
N LEU A 125 -11.11 -3.34 28.78
CA LEU A 125 -12.51 -3.76 28.87
C LEU A 125 -13.33 -2.80 29.74
N ALA A 126 -12.82 -2.44 30.92
CA ALA A 126 -13.46 -1.47 31.80
C ALA A 126 -13.60 -0.09 31.15
N LEU A 127 -12.60 0.35 30.38
CA LEU A 127 -12.65 1.61 29.65
C LEU A 127 -13.72 1.60 28.56
N ILE A 128 -13.83 0.50 27.81
CA ILE A 128 -14.85 0.32 26.76
C ILE A 128 -16.23 0.26 27.36
N GLN A 129 -16.45 -0.54 28.39
CA GLN A 129 -17.75 -0.63 29.06
C GLN A 129 -18.22 0.74 29.58
N LYS A 130 -17.28 1.60 30.01
CA LYS A 130 -17.58 2.95 30.48
C LYS A 130 -17.86 3.96 29.37
N LYS A 131 -17.12 3.90 28.26
CA LYS A 131 -17.11 4.98 27.24
C LYS A 131 -17.77 4.64 25.92
N ALA A 132 -17.86 3.36 25.59
CA ALA A 132 -18.40 2.87 24.32
C ALA A 132 -18.85 1.40 24.46
N PRO A 133 -19.88 1.12 25.30
CA PRO A 133 -20.33 -0.24 25.59
C PRO A 133 -20.80 -1.01 24.33
N GLU A 134 -21.16 -0.31 23.26
CA GLU A 134 -21.51 -0.90 21.96
C GLU A 134 -20.41 -1.77 21.35
N TYR A 135 -19.14 -1.54 21.71
CA TYR A 135 -18.01 -2.34 21.20
C TYR A 135 -17.66 -3.55 22.06
N ILE A 136 -18.40 -3.82 23.14
CA ILE A 136 -18.01 -4.87 24.09
C ILE A 136 -17.97 -6.26 23.44
N LEU A 137 -18.98 -6.58 22.60
CA LEU A 137 -19.03 -7.85 21.87
C LEU A 137 -17.86 -8.02 20.90
N ILE A 138 -17.43 -6.92 20.29
CA ILE A 138 -16.30 -6.90 19.36
C ILE A 138 -15.01 -7.21 20.11
N VAL A 139 -14.85 -6.65 21.31
CA VAL A 139 -13.66 -6.77 22.16
C VAL A 139 -13.62 -8.08 22.92
N GLU A 140 -14.77 -8.65 23.30
CA GLU A 140 -14.85 -9.97 23.90
C GLU A 140 -14.44 -11.07 22.92
N GLN A 141 -14.89 -10.94 21.67
CA GLN A 141 -14.55 -11.90 20.63
C GLN A 141 -13.16 -11.65 20.02
N GLY A 142 -12.64 -10.42 20.09
CA GLY A 142 -11.40 -9.98 19.44
C GLY A 142 -10.24 -9.75 20.41
N PHE A 143 -9.03 -9.58 19.87
CA PHE A 143 -7.90 -9.07 20.66
C PHE A 143 -7.77 -7.58 20.48
N CYS A 144 -7.83 -6.89 21.61
CA CYS A 144 -7.78 -5.44 21.63
C CYS A 144 -6.65 -4.92 22.50
N SER A 145 -6.14 -3.77 22.09
CA SER A 145 -5.10 -3.06 22.80
C SER A 145 -5.39 -1.57 22.81
N GLY A 146 -5.30 -0.95 23.98
CA GLY A 146 -5.56 0.46 24.19
C GLY A 146 -4.29 1.27 24.37
N PHE A 147 -4.38 2.56 24.09
CA PHE A 147 -3.41 3.53 24.61
C PHE A 147 -3.71 3.84 26.07
N LYS A 148 -2.67 4.10 26.84
CA LYS A 148 -2.78 4.44 28.27
C LYS A 148 -3.66 5.66 28.51
N THR A 149 -3.58 6.65 27.62
CA THR A 149 -4.46 7.81 27.59
C THR A 149 -4.81 8.16 26.15
N PRO A 150 -5.97 8.80 25.89
CA PRO A 150 -6.30 9.28 24.56
C PRO A 150 -5.22 10.21 23.98
N LEU A 151 -4.62 11.07 24.82
CA LEU A 151 -3.52 11.95 24.42
C LEU A 151 -2.33 11.18 23.83
N LEU A 152 -1.91 10.09 24.48
CA LEU A 152 -0.81 9.25 23.97
C LEU A 152 -1.19 8.55 22.67
N GLY A 153 -2.45 8.15 22.51
CA GLY A 153 -2.96 7.63 21.23
C GLY A 153 -2.90 8.68 20.12
N PHE A 154 -3.32 9.92 20.39
CA PHE A 154 -3.23 11.01 19.42
C PHE A 154 -1.79 11.34 19.05
N MET A 155 -0.87 11.39 20.03
CA MET A 155 0.55 11.60 19.77
C MET A 155 1.13 10.50 18.88
N TYR A 156 0.81 9.23 19.15
CA TYR A 156 1.26 8.12 18.31
C TYR A 156 0.77 8.25 16.87
N ILE A 157 -0.54 8.48 16.67
CA ILE A 157 -1.12 8.64 15.33
C ILE A 157 -0.53 9.86 14.62
N ALA A 158 -0.29 10.97 15.33
CA ALA A 158 0.35 12.16 14.76
C ALA A 158 1.78 11.86 14.27
N VAL A 159 2.59 11.12 15.05
CA VAL A 159 3.94 10.74 14.62
C VAL A 159 3.89 9.81 13.39
N CYS A 160 2.96 8.84 13.35
CA CYS A 160 2.73 8.02 12.15
C CYS A 160 2.34 8.88 10.93
N GLY A 161 1.43 9.85 11.11
CA GLY A 161 0.99 10.76 10.07
C GLY A 161 2.12 11.65 9.54
N ILE A 162 2.95 12.21 10.43
CA ILE A 162 4.13 13.00 10.05
C ILE A 162 5.11 12.14 9.25
N GLN A 163 5.39 10.92 9.71
CA GLN A 163 6.28 10.00 9.03
C GLN A 163 5.80 9.70 7.60
N ILE A 164 4.54 9.31 7.43
CA ILE A 164 3.96 9.02 6.11
C ILE A 164 3.99 10.28 5.22
N SER A 165 3.64 11.44 5.78
CA SER A 165 3.62 12.72 5.05
C SER A 165 5.01 13.11 4.54
N ILE A 166 6.07 12.94 5.34
CA ILE A 166 7.45 13.22 4.91
C ILE A 166 7.82 12.34 3.71
N ALA A 167 7.54 11.05 3.79
CA ALA A 167 7.85 10.10 2.72
C ALA A 167 7.14 10.47 1.41
N GLU A 168 5.84 10.79 1.51
CA GLU A 168 5.02 11.20 0.38
C GLU A 168 5.49 12.52 -0.24
N ILE A 169 5.76 13.55 0.57
CA ILE A 169 6.23 14.86 0.10
C ILE A 169 7.54 14.72 -0.67
N ILE A 170 8.51 13.97 -0.13
CA ILE A 170 9.79 13.71 -0.81
C ILE A 170 9.53 13.04 -2.17
N GLY A 171 8.69 12.01 -2.18
CA GLY A 171 8.30 11.29 -3.38
C GLY A 171 7.68 12.18 -4.46
N LEU A 172 6.70 13.00 -4.08
CA LEU A 172 6.03 13.96 -4.95
C LEU A 172 7.00 15.01 -5.50
N ILE A 173 7.91 15.54 -4.67
CA ILE A 173 8.95 16.48 -5.11
C ILE A 173 9.78 15.86 -6.23
N TYR A 174 10.25 14.63 -6.06
CA TYR A 174 11.05 13.97 -7.08
C TYR A 174 10.25 13.54 -8.31
N ALA A 175 8.99 13.14 -8.16
CA ALA A 175 8.10 12.88 -9.28
C ALA A 175 7.91 14.16 -10.14
N VAL A 176 7.62 15.30 -9.51
CA VAL A 176 7.47 16.60 -10.19
C VAL A 176 8.79 17.05 -10.83
N LYS A 177 9.92 16.91 -10.14
CA LYS A 177 11.24 17.22 -10.70
C LYS A 177 11.54 16.37 -11.94
N THR A 178 11.18 15.09 -11.92
CA THR A 178 11.36 14.17 -13.05
C THR A 178 10.48 14.57 -14.24
N VAL A 179 9.22 14.95 -14.01
CA VAL A 179 8.33 15.49 -15.07
C VAL A 179 8.92 16.75 -15.69
N LYS A 180 9.38 17.70 -14.88
CA LYS A 180 9.99 18.96 -15.36
C LYS A 180 11.25 18.68 -16.17
N LEU A 181 12.09 17.75 -15.72
CA LEU A 181 13.30 17.35 -16.43
C LEU A 181 12.98 16.69 -17.77
N LEU A 182 12.01 15.78 -17.84
CA LEU A 182 11.62 15.16 -19.12
C LEU A 182 11.13 16.19 -20.13
N ARG A 183 10.38 17.20 -19.68
CA ARG A 183 9.93 18.29 -20.56
C ARG A 183 11.10 19.08 -21.15
N ARG A 184 12.16 19.33 -20.37
CA ARG A 184 13.37 20.02 -20.85
C ARG A 184 14.17 19.15 -21.84
N LEU A 185 14.15 17.84 -21.66
CA LEU A 185 14.84 16.89 -22.53
C LEU A 185 13.99 16.46 -23.76
N LYS A 186 12.85 17.10 -24.01
CA LYS A 186 11.95 16.71 -25.09
C LYS A 186 12.65 16.71 -26.44
N ASP A 187 13.38 17.78 -26.73
CA ASP A 187 14.00 18.00 -28.05
C ASP A 187 15.35 17.27 -28.18
N SER A 188 15.95 16.84 -27.06
CA SER A 188 17.21 16.08 -27.03
C SER A 188 17.01 14.56 -27.10
N LEU A 189 15.78 14.07 -27.02
CA LEU A 189 15.45 12.64 -27.01
C LEU A 189 14.75 12.23 -28.30
N SER A 190 15.04 11.02 -28.78
CA SER A 190 14.26 10.46 -29.89
C SER A 190 12.78 10.32 -29.50
N PRO A 191 11.83 10.43 -30.44
CA PRO A 191 10.40 10.28 -30.15
C PRO A 191 10.05 8.97 -29.44
N THR A 192 10.72 7.88 -29.81
CA THR A 192 10.56 6.56 -29.20
C THR A 192 11.02 6.54 -27.74
N THR A 193 12.20 7.10 -27.46
CA THR A 193 12.76 7.19 -26.10
C THR A 193 11.92 8.11 -25.23
N TYR A 194 11.52 9.27 -25.76
CA TYR A 194 10.67 10.22 -25.04
C TYR A 194 9.33 9.60 -24.64
N SER A 195 8.66 8.90 -25.56
CA SER A 195 7.41 8.18 -25.28
C SER A 195 7.58 7.15 -24.16
N ALA A 196 8.65 6.35 -24.22
CA ALA A 196 8.95 5.36 -23.18
C ALA A 196 9.20 6.01 -21.81
N GLN A 197 9.98 7.10 -21.74
CA GLN A 197 10.22 7.82 -20.49
C GLN A 197 8.94 8.47 -19.95
N LYS A 198 8.12 9.08 -20.82
CA LYS A 198 6.83 9.67 -20.45
C LYS A 198 5.90 8.63 -19.81
N GLN A 199 5.86 7.43 -20.37
CA GLN A 199 5.06 6.32 -19.83
C GLN A 199 5.51 5.91 -18.43
N LEU A 200 6.83 5.78 -18.22
CA LEU A 200 7.41 5.42 -16.93
C LEU A 200 7.18 6.49 -15.86
N ILE A 201 7.34 7.77 -16.21
CA ILE A 201 7.07 8.88 -15.29
C ILE A 201 5.59 8.94 -14.95
N LYS A 202 4.69 8.75 -15.93
CA LYS A 202 3.25 8.69 -15.68
C LYS A 202 2.91 7.59 -14.67
N SER A 203 3.53 6.41 -14.79
CA SER A 203 3.40 5.33 -13.81
C SER A 203 3.83 5.79 -12.42
N VAL A 204 4.99 6.42 -12.29
CA VAL A 204 5.50 6.90 -10.99
C VAL A 204 4.55 7.93 -10.39
N CYS A 205 4.11 8.93 -11.15
CA CYS A 205 3.15 9.92 -10.65
C CYS A 205 1.86 9.29 -10.13
N ILE A 206 1.27 8.32 -10.86
CA ILE A 206 0.04 7.67 -10.41
C ILE A 206 0.29 6.86 -9.13
N GLN A 207 1.41 6.13 -9.05
CA GLN A 207 1.78 5.36 -7.84
C GLN A 207 1.98 6.25 -6.61
N PHE A 208 2.33 7.53 -6.77
CA PHE A 208 2.40 8.49 -5.67
C PHE A 208 1.06 9.13 -5.32
N MET A 209 0.15 9.29 -6.28
CA MET A 209 -1.19 9.82 -6.02
C MET A 209 -2.08 8.81 -5.28
N ILE A 210 -1.84 7.51 -5.46
CA ILE A 210 -2.64 6.46 -4.82
C ILE A 210 -2.54 6.55 -3.29
N PRO A 211 -1.35 6.52 -2.66
CA PRO A 211 -1.21 6.74 -1.22
C PRO A 211 -1.87 8.02 -0.73
N SER A 212 -1.81 9.12 -1.50
CA SER A 212 -2.47 10.37 -1.12
C SER A 212 -3.97 10.18 -0.91
N ILE A 213 -4.61 9.45 -1.83
CA ILE A 213 -6.06 9.23 -1.86
C ILE A 213 -6.49 8.12 -0.90
N THR A 214 -5.72 7.04 -0.80
CA THR A 214 -6.10 5.84 -0.04
C THR A 214 -5.62 5.85 1.41
N LEU A 215 -4.56 6.59 1.73
CA LEU A 215 -3.92 6.61 3.04
C LEU A 215 -3.96 8.01 3.65
N CYS A 216 -3.30 8.99 3.03
CA CYS A 216 -3.03 10.27 3.67
C CYS A 216 -4.31 11.10 3.90
N ILE A 217 -5.15 11.23 2.88
CA ILE A 217 -6.43 11.97 3.00
C ILE A 217 -7.36 11.29 4.02
N PRO A 218 -7.66 9.97 3.94
CA PRO A 218 -8.55 9.32 4.89
C PRO A 218 -8.04 9.36 6.33
N VAL A 219 -6.74 9.12 6.54
CA VAL A 219 -6.12 9.20 7.87
C VAL A 219 -6.14 10.64 8.41
N SER A 220 -5.90 11.65 7.57
CA SER A 220 -5.96 13.05 8.00
C SER A 220 -7.38 13.47 8.39
N ILE A 221 -8.38 13.09 7.60
CA ILE A 221 -9.80 13.31 7.92
C ILE A 221 -10.14 12.61 9.23
N PHE A 222 -9.74 11.35 9.37
CA PHE A 222 -9.95 10.57 10.57
C PHE A 222 -9.37 11.24 11.82
N ILE A 223 -8.10 11.67 11.77
CA ILE A 223 -7.44 12.40 12.88
C ILE A 223 -8.20 13.68 13.20
N PHE A 224 -8.57 14.45 12.19
CA PHE A 224 -9.27 15.72 12.37
C PHE A 224 -10.63 15.53 13.06
N ILE A 225 -11.42 14.56 12.61
CA ILE A 225 -12.71 14.20 13.23
C ILE A 225 -12.51 13.73 14.67
N ALA A 226 -11.50 12.91 14.93
CA ALA A 226 -11.19 12.42 16.27
C ALA A 226 -10.76 13.55 17.23
N VAL A 227 -9.99 14.53 16.75
CA VAL A 227 -9.59 15.71 17.53
C VAL A 227 -10.77 16.62 17.84
N LEU A 228 -11.70 16.79 16.89
CA LEU A 228 -12.91 17.59 17.09
C LEU A 228 -13.96 16.91 17.99
N GLY A 229 -13.77 15.64 18.36
CA GLY A 229 -14.70 14.89 19.20
C GLY A 229 -16.08 14.72 18.58
N LEU A 230 -16.17 14.66 17.25
CA LEU A 230 -17.45 14.53 16.54
C LEU A 230 -18.10 13.16 16.83
N GLN A 231 -19.42 13.13 16.79
CA GLN A 231 -20.19 11.88 16.87
C GLN A 231 -19.96 10.99 15.63
N ASN A 232 -20.20 9.69 15.73
CA ASN A 232 -20.01 8.69 14.66
C ASN A 232 -18.56 8.49 14.18
N THR A 233 -17.60 8.74 15.05
CA THR A 233 -16.16 8.55 14.80
C THR A 233 -15.76 7.14 14.33
N SER A 234 -16.54 6.11 14.69
CA SER A 234 -16.34 4.73 14.24
C SER A 234 -16.66 4.50 12.77
N LEU A 235 -17.73 5.09 12.24
CA LEU A 235 -18.03 5.00 10.81
C LEU A 235 -16.88 5.56 9.96
N TYR A 236 -16.29 6.68 10.40
CA TYR A 236 -15.15 7.28 9.71
C TYR A 236 -13.88 6.43 9.81
N SER A 237 -13.63 5.77 10.95
CA SER A 237 -12.49 4.87 11.10
C SER A 237 -12.63 3.66 10.17
N GLU A 238 -13.82 3.07 10.09
CA GLU A 238 -14.13 1.98 9.16
C GLU A 238 -13.93 2.40 7.71
N ILE A 239 -14.49 3.54 7.28
CA ILE A 239 -14.31 4.04 5.91
C ILE A 239 -12.83 4.26 5.60
N ALA A 240 -12.07 4.85 6.53
CA ALA A 240 -10.64 5.08 6.33
C ALA A 240 -9.88 3.76 6.13
N ILE A 241 -10.16 2.75 6.95
CA ILE A 241 -9.52 1.43 6.84
C ILE A 241 -9.85 0.76 5.51
N HIS A 242 -11.13 0.78 5.10
CA HIS A 242 -11.54 0.22 3.81
C HIS A 242 -10.85 0.93 2.64
N LEU A 243 -10.74 2.27 2.67
CA LEU A 243 -10.00 3.03 1.67
C LEU A 243 -8.52 2.65 1.62
N MET A 244 -7.90 2.43 2.78
CA MET A 244 -6.51 1.97 2.84
C MET A 244 -6.34 0.58 2.19
N THR A 245 -7.30 -0.33 2.33
CA THR A 245 -7.22 -1.67 1.67
C THR A 245 -7.24 -1.61 0.14
N LEU A 246 -7.72 -0.51 -0.44
CA LEU A 246 -7.71 -0.30 -1.89
C LEU A 246 -6.32 0.12 -2.42
N HIS A 247 -5.35 0.39 -1.55
CA HIS A 247 -4.02 0.82 -1.95
C HIS A 247 -3.32 -0.20 -2.87
N ALA A 248 -3.09 -1.45 -2.46
CA ALA A 248 -2.46 -2.47 -3.34
C ALA A 248 -3.20 -2.64 -4.66
N PRO A 249 -4.52 -2.91 -4.67
CA PRO A 249 -5.25 -3.14 -5.90
C PRO A 249 -5.09 -1.97 -6.87
N LEU A 250 -5.26 -0.74 -6.40
CA LEU A 250 -5.10 0.45 -7.23
C LEU A 250 -3.66 0.61 -7.72
N ASN A 251 -2.66 0.32 -6.88
CA ASN A 251 -1.26 0.39 -7.26
C ASN A 251 -0.91 -0.64 -8.34
N GLY A 252 -1.38 -1.88 -8.19
CA GLY A 252 -1.23 -2.95 -9.18
C GLY A 252 -1.91 -2.61 -10.51
N LEU A 253 -3.15 -2.09 -10.46
CA LEU A 253 -3.87 -1.62 -11.64
C LEU A 253 -3.16 -0.47 -12.32
N ALA A 254 -2.61 0.49 -11.56
CA ALA A 254 -1.85 1.60 -12.12
C ALA A 254 -0.63 1.11 -12.90
N ILE A 255 0.16 0.20 -12.32
CA ILE A 255 1.32 -0.41 -12.99
C ILE A 255 0.87 -1.14 -14.27
N PHE A 256 -0.20 -1.94 -14.18
CA PHE A 256 -0.75 -2.66 -15.32
C PHE A 256 -1.18 -1.70 -16.44
N PHE A 257 -2.05 -0.72 -16.17
CA PHE A 257 -2.53 0.19 -17.21
C PHE A 257 -1.47 1.16 -17.74
N THR A 258 -0.41 1.43 -16.98
CA THR A 258 0.61 2.40 -17.39
C THR A 258 1.83 1.76 -18.04
N ILE A 259 2.30 0.57 -17.64
CA ILE A 259 3.56 -0.02 -18.13
C ILE A 259 3.29 -1.12 -19.18
N LYS A 260 3.53 -0.80 -20.46
CA LYS A 260 3.24 -1.70 -21.60
C LYS A 260 3.89 -3.08 -21.48
N PRO A 261 5.20 -3.21 -21.16
CA PRO A 261 5.83 -4.53 -21.07
C PRO A 261 5.23 -5.43 -19.98
N TYR A 262 4.65 -4.83 -18.92
CA TYR A 262 3.95 -5.58 -17.88
C TYR A 262 2.63 -6.15 -18.42
N ARG A 263 1.84 -5.34 -19.14
CA ARG A 263 0.61 -5.84 -19.80
C ARG A 263 0.90 -6.95 -20.79
N ASP A 264 1.94 -6.77 -21.60
CA ASP A 264 2.30 -7.75 -22.63
C ASP A 264 2.71 -9.08 -21.98
N ALA A 265 3.43 -9.04 -20.86
CA ALA A 265 3.76 -10.21 -20.06
C ALA A 265 2.52 -10.91 -19.47
N VAL A 266 1.59 -10.15 -18.88
CA VAL A 266 0.34 -10.71 -18.33
C VAL A 266 -0.52 -11.32 -19.44
N LYS A 267 -0.68 -10.65 -20.59
CA LYS A 267 -1.40 -11.19 -21.75
C LYS A 267 -0.79 -12.50 -22.23
N LYS A 268 0.54 -12.58 -22.30
CA LYS A 268 1.26 -13.80 -22.68
C LYS A 268 1.04 -14.92 -21.66
N GLY A 269 1.07 -14.61 -20.35
CA GLY A 269 0.78 -15.56 -19.29
C GLY A 269 -0.65 -16.10 -19.33
N MET A 270 -1.65 -15.22 -19.53
CA MET A 270 -3.04 -15.64 -19.69
C MET A 270 -3.25 -16.50 -20.93
N ALA A 271 -2.55 -16.21 -22.04
CA ALA A 271 -2.59 -17.04 -23.24
C ALA A 271 -1.99 -18.44 -23.06
N ILE A 272 -1.18 -18.67 -22.02
CA ILE A 272 -0.68 -20.01 -21.63
C ILE A 272 -1.72 -20.74 -20.78
N LEU A 273 -2.47 -20.03 -19.94
CA LEU A 273 -3.51 -20.58 -19.06
C LEU A 273 -4.82 -20.90 -19.80
N ILE A 274 -5.06 -20.28 -20.96
CA ILE A 274 -6.18 -20.62 -21.85
C ILE A 274 -5.69 -21.72 -22.81
N PRO A 275 -6.07 -22.99 -22.63
CA PRO A 275 -5.69 -24.03 -23.57
C PRO A 275 -6.23 -23.70 -24.96
N LYS A 276 -5.33 -23.69 -25.96
CA LYS A 276 -5.68 -23.43 -27.37
C LYS A 276 -6.60 -24.48 -27.99
N GLU A 277 -6.82 -25.60 -27.31
CA GLU A 277 -7.57 -26.77 -27.82
C GLU A 277 -9.10 -26.55 -27.91
N GLY A 278 -9.63 -25.52 -27.24
CA GLY A 278 -11.06 -25.18 -27.32
C GLY A 278 -11.47 -24.35 -28.54
N PHE A 279 -10.54 -23.60 -29.15
CA PHE A 279 -10.87 -22.67 -30.24
C PHE A 279 -10.66 -23.26 -31.65
N SER A 280 -9.71 -24.18 -31.82
CA SER A 280 -9.51 -24.86 -33.12
C SER A 280 -10.63 -25.86 -33.43
N SER A 281 -11.17 -26.54 -32.40
CA SER A 281 -12.29 -27.47 -32.55
C SER A 281 -13.61 -26.75 -32.84
N LEU A 282 -13.84 -25.55 -32.31
CA LEU A 282 -14.99 -24.72 -32.64
C LEU A 282 -14.94 -24.18 -34.07
N ASN A 283 -13.78 -23.71 -34.53
CA ASN A 283 -13.63 -23.22 -35.92
C ASN A 283 -13.80 -24.35 -36.94
N ASN A 284 -13.27 -25.54 -36.67
CA ASN A 284 -13.46 -26.71 -37.53
C ASN A 284 -14.91 -27.23 -37.50
N ARG A 285 -15.61 -27.15 -36.36
CA ARG A 285 -17.06 -27.45 -36.29
C ARG A 285 -17.90 -26.46 -37.08
N ILE A 286 -17.64 -25.16 -36.96
CA ILE A 286 -18.39 -24.13 -37.68
C ILE A 286 -18.20 -24.32 -39.20
N VAL A 287 -16.96 -24.48 -39.68
CA VAL A 287 -16.66 -24.70 -41.11
C VAL A 287 -17.28 -26.00 -41.64
N SER A 288 -17.33 -27.07 -40.84
CA SER A 288 -17.99 -28.33 -41.27
C SER A 288 -19.52 -28.25 -41.27
N THR A 289 -20.15 -27.45 -40.39
CA THR A 289 -21.60 -27.18 -40.47
C THR A 289 -21.99 -26.29 -41.64
N THR A 290 -21.16 -25.33 -42.05
CA THR A 290 -21.43 -24.50 -43.24
C THR A 290 -21.18 -25.26 -44.54
N ALA A 291 -20.23 -26.19 -44.57
CA ALA A 291 -19.98 -27.03 -45.75
C ALA A 291 -21.10 -28.06 -45.99
N ASN A 292 -21.72 -28.61 -44.93
CA ASN A 292 -22.80 -29.60 -45.05
C ASN A 292 -24.20 -29.01 -45.27
N SER A 293 -24.38 -27.68 -45.18
CA SER A 293 -25.67 -27.02 -45.43
C SER A 293 -25.82 -26.45 -46.84
N GLY A 294 -24.77 -26.54 -47.68
CA GLY A 294 -24.78 -26.08 -49.08
C GLY A 294 -25.15 -27.14 -50.13
N LEU A 295 -25.53 -28.35 -49.72
CA LEU A 295 -25.87 -29.46 -50.62
C LEU A 295 -27.15 -30.18 -50.18
N ARG A 296 -28.28 -29.46 -50.16
CA ARG A 296 -29.61 -30.07 -50.34
C ARG A 296 -30.48 -29.12 -51.15
N TYR A 297 -30.86 -29.62 -52.33
CA TYR A 297 -32.01 -29.19 -53.12
C TYR A 297 -33.29 -29.20 -52.27
#